data_AF-A0A7Z9BUE2-F1
#
_entry.id   AF-A0A7Z9BUE2-F1
#
_cell.length_a   1.000
_cell.length_b   1.000
_cell.length_c   1.000
_cell.angle_alpha   90.00
_cell.angle_beta   90.00
_cell.angle_gamma   90.00
#
_symmetry.space_group_name_H-M   'P 1'
#
loop_
_entity.id
_entity.type
_entity.pdbx_description
1 polymer ?
#
loop_
_entity_poly.entity_id
_entity_poly.type
_entity_poly.pdbx_seq_one_letter_code
_entity_poly.pdbx_strand_id
1 'polypeptide(L)'
;MFEVNPNPPSANAITSLADTNTFLAEQVMPKVYQQLQLFASDPTFVDQLKLPFGDSLDIQKAQTLATEWLTGNFSTLAPIKIVASADIKGSSGAFADTTNQIYLAEDILTGSNVNQAVSVVLEEIGHSIDPRLNSSDSLGDEGEIFANIVQGKVLSSKQIQTLKAENDHATITIDGNILSVEFNDEVYDYYSQNWGGEIFDWTTGQNESKGWYPFTRNDQSSVTTRNSISRNWGNGSPSDVGSDYFGVNLYTITNFEAGNTYNFSVTADDFYRVGVIPVNAYDSNQWVNISGQDWNWLNDANSTKQYTFTPTTTGEYWVYAGYAEKQDTASFNISWTTNVNPNPINPTPFPSSTDGLESEEVKLYNLVNEYRTQNGLPPIAVSKALTTVANRHVIDLGENIGQVTHAWSDAAYDSNNSSTWPNMWRAPERLNTGYSGYGYEVVTGYSGFNSPSMSAEEALNSWKNSPPHNSVILNQGIWSDRPWGALGVGLYEGYGALWFGEEVDPTGQPLVS
;
A
#
# COMPACT_ATOMS: atom_id res chain seq x y z
N MET A 1 -35.24 -15.10 5.00
CA MET A 1 -34.18 -16.02 5.42
C MET A 1 -34.03 -17.02 4.29
N PHE A 2 -33.21 -16.68 3.28
CA PHE A 2 -32.87 -17.60 2.20
C PHE A 2 -31.54 -18.24 2.62
N GLU A 3 -31.53 -19.57 2.77
CA GLU A 3 -30.31 -20.31 3.07
C GLU A 3 -29.34 -20.17 1.89
N VAL A 4 -28.17 -19.61 2.15
CA VAL A 4 -27.05 -19.58 1.22
C VAL A 4 -26.63 -21.02 0.97
N ASN A 5 -26.68 -21.47 -0.28
CA ASN A 5 -26.30 -22.84 -0.64
C ASN A 5 -24.80 -23.02 -0.35
N PRO A 6 -24.40 -23.89 0.59
CA PRO A 6 -22.99 -24.06 0.96
C PRO A 6 -22.17 -24.80 -0.10
N ASN A 7 -22.79 -25.30 -1.19
CA ASN A 7 -22.11 -25.92 -2.32
C ASN A 7 -22.94 -25.73 -3.62
N PRO A 8 -22.74 -24.65 -4.39
CA PRO A 8 -23.29 -24.58 -5.74
C PRO A 8 -22.59 -25.65 -6.61
N PRO A 9 -23.33 -26.38 -7.46
CA PRO A 9 -22.73 -27.35 -8.37
C PRO A 9 -21.77 -26.62 -9.31
N SER A 10 -20.49 -27.02 -9.28
CA SER A 10 -19.43 -26.57 -10.18
C SER A 10 -19.85 -26.82 -11.63
N ALA A 11 -20.35 -25.78 -12.30
CA ALA A 11 -20.67 -25.84 -13.72
C ALA A 11 -19.80 -24.82 -14.48
N ASN A 12 -18.61 -25.29 -14.86
CA ASN A 12 -17.89 -24.92 -16.09
C ASN A 12 -17.49 -23.45 -16.30
N ALA A 13 -16.76 -22.84 -15.37
CA ALA A 13 -15.92 -21.65 -15.66
C ALA A 13 -14.41 -21.97 -15.72
N ILE A 14 -14.02 -23.22 -15.49
CA ILE A 14 -12.62 -23.64 -15.51
C ILE A 14 -12.42 -24.58 -16.70
N THR A 15 -11.69 -24.14 -17.72
CA THR A 15 -11.02 -25.08 -18.63
C THR A 15 -9.57 -24.71 -18.91
N SER A 16 -8.72 -25.68 -18.53
CA SER A 16 -7.48 -26.14 -19.16
C SER A 16 -6.10 -25.71 -18.64
N LEU A 17 -5.97 -24.85 -17.63
CA LEU A 17 -4.72 -24.73 -16.82
C LEU A 17 -4.94 -24.44 -15.33
N ALA A 18 -6.11 -23.96 -14.91
CA ALA A 18 -6.43 -23.75 -13.48
C ALA A 18 -6.85 -25.04 -12.73
N ASP A 19 -7.12 -26.15 -13.44
CA ASP A 19 -7.42 -27.46 -12.83
C ASP A 19 -6.21 -28.10 -12.11
N THR A 20 -4.98 -27.60 -12.34
CA THR A 20 -3.76 -28.15 -11.75
C THR A 20 -3.27 -27.40 -10.52
N ASN A 21 -3.80 -26.20 -10.24
CA ASN A 21 -3.43 -25.44 -9.04
C ASN A 21 -4.48 -25.63 -7.94
N THR A 22 -4.18 -26.54 -7.01
CA THR A 22 -5.05 -26.88 -5.87
C THR A 22 -5.35 -25.67 -4.98
N PHE A 23 -4.43 -24.72 -4.83
CA PHE A 23 -4.64 -23.52 -4.02
C PHE A 23 -5.72 -22.61 -4.65
N LEU A 24 -5.60 -22.33 -5.96
CA LEU A 24 -6.59 -21.56 -6.69
C LEU A 24 -7.97 -22.24 -6.67
N ALA A 25 -8.02 -23.53 -6.97
CA ALA A 25 -9.28 -24.27 -7.09
C ALA A 25 -9.98 -24.53 -5.75
N GLU A 26 -9.24 -24.84 -4.69
CA GLU A 26 -9.83 -25.27 -3.41
C GLU A 26 -9.90 -24.16 -2.35
N GLN A 27 -9.09 -23.10 -2.46
CA GLN A 27 -9.02 -22.04 -1.43
C GLN A 27 -9.48 -20.68 -1.95
N VAL A 28 -9.07 -20.29 -3.16
CA VAL A 28 -9.34 -18.94 -3.70
C VAL A 28 -10.71 -18.88 -4.38
N MET A 29 -10.95 -19.68 -5.42
CA MET A 29 -12.19 -19.60 -6.21
C MET A 29 -13.47 -19.84 -5.39
N PRO A 30 -13.52 -20.75 -4.40
CA PRO A 30 -14.72 -20.90 -3.57
C PRO A 30 -15.07 -19.62 -2.79
N LYS A 31 -14.06 -18.87 -2.34
CA LYS A 31 -14.26 -17.58 -1.65
C LYS A 31 -14.71 -16.49 -2.62
N VAL A 32 -14.12 -16.43 -3.81
CA VAL A 32 -14.53 -15.53 -4.90
C VAL A 32 -16.02 -15.74 -5.22
N TYR A 33 -16.43 -16.98 -5.47
CA TYR A 33 -17.84 -17.32 -5.76
C TYR A 33 -18.77 -16.96 -4.60
N GLN A 34 -18.35 -17.22 -3.35
CA GLN A 34 -19.11 -16.85 -2.18
C GLN A 34 -19.32 -15.33 -2.09
N GLN A 35 -18.28 -14.53 -2.29
CA GLN A 35 -18.35 -13.07 -2.23
C GLN A 35 -19.22 -12.50 -3.37
N LEU A 36 -19.07 -13.00 -4.59
CA LEU A 36 -19.92 -12.60 -5.73
C LEU A 36 -21.40 -12.96 -5.49
N GLN A 37 -21.68 -14.13 -4.92
CA GLN A 37 -23.04 -14.55 -4.60
C GLN A 37 -23.66 -13.72 -3.46
N LEU A 38 -22.87 -13.38 -2.44
CA LEU A 38 -23.29 -12.48 -1.37
C LEU A 38 -23.59 -11.09 -1.91
N PHE A 39 -22.70 -10.53 -2.72
CA PHE A 39 -22.88 -9.24 -3.38
C PHE A 39 -24.13 -9.23 -4.27
N ALA A 40 -24.35 -10.27 -5.08
CA ALA A 40 -25.55 -10.43 -5.91
C ALA A 40 -26.87 -10.56 -5.11
N SER A 41 -26.79 -10.95 -3.83
CA SER A 41 -27.96 -11.05 -2.95
C SER A 41 -28.41 -9.71 -2.36
N ASP A 42 -27.59 -8.67 -2.48
CA ASP A 42 -27.93 -7.34 -2.00
C ASP A 42 -29.02 -6.71 -2.89
N PRO A 43 -30.14 -6.23 -2.33
CA PRO A 43 -31.19 -5.56 -3.11
C PRO A 43 -30.71 -4.28 -3.82
N THR A 44 -29.57 -3.72 -3.40
CA THR A 44 -28.93 -2.53 -3.99
C THR A 44 -27.82 -2.88 -4.98
N PHE A 45 -27.63 -4.16 -5.36
CA PHE A 45 -26.59 -4.63 -6.28
C PHE A 45 -26.38 -3.74 -7.50
N VAL A 46 -27.45 -3.44 -8.24
CA VAL A 46 -27.37 -2.62 -9.47
C VAL A 46 -26.94 -1.18 -9.17
N ASP A 47 -27.36 -0.63 -8.02
CA ASP A 47 -26.95 0.72 -7.61
C ASP A 47 -25.49 0.76 -7.15
N GLN A 48 -25.01 -0.29 -6.48
CA GLN A 48 -23.60 -0.41 -6.07
C GLN A 48 -22.68 -0.51 -7.30
N LEU A 49 -23.10 -1.21 -8.36
CA LEU A 49 -22.33 -1.32 -9.60
C LEU A 49 -22.10 0.01 -10.34
N LYS A 50 -22.89 1.05 -10.06
CA LYS A 50 -22.66 2.38 -10.65
C LYS A 50 -21.40 3.06 -10.12
N LEU A 51 -20.88 2.63 -8.97
CA LEU A 51 -19.66 3.18 -8.42
C LEU A 51 -18.44 2.87 -9.31
N PRO A 52 -18.13 1.59 -9.62
CA PRO A 52 -17.08 1.23 -10.57
C PRO A 52 -17.49 1.55 -12.02
N PHE A 53 -18.68 1.13 -12.46
CA PHE A 53 -19.03 1.07 -13.88
C PHE A 53 -19.83 2.28 -14.41
N GLY A 54 -20.06 3.28 -13.56
CA GLY A 54 -20.77 4.51 -13.90
C GLY A 54 -22.30 4.37 -14.03
N ASP A 55 -22.98 5.51 -14.12
CA ASP A 55 -24.46 5.58 -14.17
C ASP A 55 -25.06 5.08 -15.50
N SER A 56 -24.25 4.95 -16.55
CA SER A 56 -24.67 4.55 -17.90
C SER A 56 -24.70 3.05 -18.14
N LEU A 57 -24.36 2.23 -17.14
CA LEU A 57 -24.34 0.77 -17.25
C LEU A 57 -25.69 0.19 -17.71
N ASP A 58 -25.65 -0.90 -18.47
CA ASP A 58 -26.86 -1.60 -18.91
C ASP A 58 -27.51 -2.34 -17.74
N ILE A 59 -28.57 -1.74 -17.20
CA ILE A 59 -29.34 -2.26 -16.06
C ILE A 59 -29.86 -3.67 -16.31
N GLN A 60 -30.27 -4.02 -17.53
CA GLN A 60 -30.82 -5.37 -17.82
C GLN A 60 -29.72 -6.43 -17.79
N LYS A 61 -28.52 -6.09 -18.28
CA LYS A 61 -27.37 -6.98 -18.19
C LYS A 61 -26.88 -7.13 -16.75
N ALA A 62 -26.87 -6.06 -15.96
CA ALA A 62 -26.55 -6.12 -14.54
C ALA A 62 -27.55 -7.02 -13.77
N GLN A 63 -28.86 -6.91 -14.05
CA GLN A 63 -29.87 -7.79 -13.43
C GLN A 63 -29.71 -9.26 -13.84
N THR A 64 -29.34 -9.50 -15.09
CA THR A 64 -28.99 -10.86 -15.56
C THR A 64 -27.79 -11.41 -14.80
N LEU A 65 -26.73 -10.60 -14.65
CA LEU A 65 -25.51 -10.96 -13.90
C LEU A 65 -25.83 -11.33 -12.44
N ALA A 66 -26.63 -10.51 -11.76
CA ALA A 66 -27.08 -10.80 -10.39
C ALA A 66 -27.81 -12.15 -10.30
N THR A 67 -28.70 -12.43 -11.26
CA THR A 67 -29.46 -13.70 -11.30
C THR A 67 -28.55 -14.91 -11.52
N GLU A 68 -27.55 -14.78 -12.42
CA GLU A 68 -26.55 -15.80 -12.67
C GLU A 68 -25.78 -16.12 -11.38
N TRP A 69 -25.20 -15.13 -10.72
CA TRP A 69 -24.40 -15.33 -9.51
C TRP A 69 -25.23 -15.83 -8.32
N LEU A 70 -26.44 -15.30 -8.14
CA LEU A 70 -27.38 -15.77 -7.10
C LEU A 70 -27.68 -17.26 -7.21
N THR A 71 -27.80 -17.77 -8.44
CA THR A 71 -28.08 -19.19 -8.71
C THR A 71 -26.82 -20.06 -8.76
N GLY A 72 -25.65 -19.47 -8.49
CA GLY A 72 -24.35 -20.15 -8.55
C GLY A 72 -23.85 -20.42 -9.97
N ASN A 73 -24.42 -19.73 -10.97
CA ASN A 73 -23.97 -19.81 -12.35
C ASN A 73 -22.85 -18.79 -12.59
N PHE A 74 -21.61 -19.26 -12.62
CA PHE A 74 -20.43 -18.45 -12.91
C PHE A 74 -19.83 -18.72 -14.30
N SER A 75 -20.56 -19.43 -15.17
CA SER A 75 -20.06 -19.83 -16.50
C SER A 75 -19.77 -18.67 -17.46
N THR A 76 -20.21 -17.46 -17.10
CA THR A 76 -19.99 -16.23 -17.86
C THR A 76 -18.76 -15.44 -17.40
N LEU A 77 -18.07 -15.86 -16.33
CA LEU A 77 -16.80 -15.25 -15.94
C LEU A 77 -15.71 -15.52 -16.98
N ALA A 78 -14.79 -14.57 -17.13
CA ALA A 78 -13.63 -14.77 -17.99
C ALA A 78 -12.78 -15.96 -17.48
N PRO A 79 -12.31 -16.85 -18.38
CA PRO A 79 -11.37 -17.91 -18.00
C PRO A 79 -10.10 -17.32 -17.40
N ILE A 80 -9.42 -18.12 -16.55
CA ILE A 80 -8.14 -17.76 -15.92
C ILE A 80 -7.01 -18.61 -16.52
N LYS A 81 -5.91 -17.96 -16.91
CA LYS A 81 -4.66 -18.57 -17.36
C LYS A 81 -3.54 -18.17 -16.41
N ILE A 82 -2.85 -19.16 -15.83
CA ILE A 82 -1.69 -18.91 -14.97
C ILE A 82 -0.47 -18.64 -15.85
N VAL A 83 0.29 -17.59 -15.52
CA VAL A 83 1.50 -17.15 -16.23
C VAL A 83 2.61 -16.80 -15.25
N ALA A 84 3.85 -16.69 -15.75
CA ALA A 84 4.92 -16.11 -14.94
C ALA A 84 4.63 -14.62 -14.73
N SER A 85 4.93 -14.08 -13.54
CA SER A 85 4.76 -12.65 -13.26
C SER A 85 5.50 -11.77 -14.28
N ALA A 86 6.67 -12.22 -14.77
CA ALA A 86 7.43 -11.54 -15.81
C ALA A 86 6.68 -11.38 -17.16
N ASP A 87 5.77 -12.30 -17.51
CA ASP A 87 4.98 -12.24 -18.75
C ASP A 87 3.90 -11.15 -18.68
N ILE A 88 3.52 -10.77 -17.46
CA ILE A 88 2.57 -9.70 -17.13
C ILE A 88 3.27 -8.54 -16.41
N LYS A 89 4.52 -8.24 -16.82
CA LYS A 89 5.32 -7.10 -16.36
C LYS A 89 5.54 -6.99 -14.83
N GLY A 90 5.38 -8.09 -14.11
CA GLY A 90 5.53 -8.17 -12.65
C GLY A 90 4.23 -7.96 -11.88
N SER A 91 3.12 -7.67 -12.55
CA SER A 91 1.79 -7.56 -11.93
C SER A 91 1.29 -8.93 -11.44
N SER A 92 0.28 -8.92 -10.58
CA SER A 92 -0.31 -10.14 -9.99
C SER A 92 -1.46 -10.71 -10.82
N GLY A 93 -2.17 -9.86 -11.56
CA GLY A 93 -3.30 -10.17 -12.41
C GLY A 93 -3.32 -9.23 -13.62
N ALA A 94 -3.87 -9.69 -14.73
CA ALA A 94 -4.18 -8.81 -15.86
C ALA A 94 -5.38 -9.33 -16.67
N PHE A 95 -6.24 -8.44 -17.14
CA PHE A 95 -7.40 -8.78 -17.96
C PHE A 95 -7.20 -8.31 -19.40
N ALA A 96 -7.37 -9.22 -20.36
CA ALA A 96 -7.35 -8.89 -21.78
C ALA A 96 -8.75 -8.98 -22.39
N ASP A 97 -9.39 -7.83 -22.64
CA ASP A 97 -10.71 -7.74 -23.28
C ASP A 97 -10.75 -8.45 -24.64
N THR A 98 -9.74 -8.22 -25.49
CA THR A 98 -9.68 -8.78 -26.85
C THR A 98 -9.78 -10.31 -26.93
N THR A 99 -9.36 -11.01 -25.87
CA THR A 99 -9.43 -12.47 -25.75
C THR A 99 -10.42 -12.94 -24.68
N ASN A 100 -11.02 -12.00 -23.94
CA ASN A 100 -11.81 -12.25 -22.73
C ASN A 100 -11.11 -13.25 -21.81
N GLN A 101 -9.90 -12.91 -21.35
CA GLN A 101 -9.03 -13.82 -20.60
C GLN A 101 -8.37 -13.08 -19.45
N ILE A 102 -8.46 -13.66 -18.26
CA ILE A 102 -7.69 -13.24 -17.09
C ILE A 102 -6.36 -14.00 -17.09
N TYR A 103 -5.27 -13.28 -16.87
CA TYR A 103 -3.93 -13.79 -16.64
C TYR A 103 -3.58 -13.59 -15.18
N LEU A 104 -3.10 -14.64 -14.51
CA LEU A 104 -2.80 -14.60 -13.08
C LEU A 104 -1.36 -15.03 -12.84
N ALA A 105 -0.59 -14.24 -12.09
CA ALA A 105 0.78 -14.59 -11.74
C ALA A 105 0.82 -15.87 -10.92
N GLU A 106 1.76 -16.77 -11.24
CA GLU A 106 1.99 -17.97 -10.43
C GLU A 106 2.38 -17.63 -8.98
N ASP A 107 3.11 -16.52 -8.78
CA ASP A 107 3.66 -16.11 -7.49
C ASP A 107 2.56 -15.92 -6.42
N ILE A 108 1.42 -15.33 -6.80
CA ILE A 108 0.29 -15.12 -5.86
C ILE A 108 -0.46 -16.40 -5.52
N LEU A 109 -0.23 -17.49 -6.25
CA LEU A 109 -0.83 -18.80 -6.02
C LEU A 109 0.09 -19.74 -5.22
N THR A 110 1.27 -19.27 -4.83
CA THR A 110 2.23 -20.03 -4.00
C THR A 110 2.28 -19.56 -2.55
N GLY A 111 1.62 -18.45 -2.22
CA GLY A 111 1.61 -17.84 -0.89
C GLY A 111 0.53 -18.40 0.06
N SER A 112 0.72 -18.19 1.36
CA SER A 112 -0.28 -18.51 2.40
C SER A 112 -1.42 -17.49 2.51
N ASN A 113 -1.41 -16.42 1.70
CA ASN A 113 -2.36 -15.32 1.80
C ASN A 113 -3.51 -15.47 0.78
N VAL A 114 -4.48 -16.30 1.14
CA VAL A 114 -5.69 -16.54 0.33
C VAL A 114 -6.46 -15.24 0.05
N ASN A 115 -6.50 -14.29 0.99
CA ASN A 115 -7.28 -13.06 0.83
C ASN A 115 -6.68 -12.12 -0.22
N GLN A 116 -5.35 -12.07 -0.32
CA GLN A 116 -4.68 -11.33 -1.39
C GLN A 116 -5.02 -11.91 -2.76
N ALA A 117 -4.92 -13.23 -2.93
CA ALA A 117 -5.27 -13.88 -4.18
C ALA A 117 -6.76 -13.73 -4.53
N VAL A 118 -7.66 -13.75 -3.54
CA VAL A 118 -9.09 -13.45 -3.73
C VAL A 118 -9.31 -12.01 -4.21
N SER A 119 -8.61 -11.05 -3.62
CA SER A 119 -8.73 -9.63 -4.02
C SER A 119 -8.31 -9.43 -5.47
N VAL A 120 -7.13 -9.94 -5.86
CA VAL A 120 -6.64 -9.87 -7.24
C VAL A 120 -7.62 -10.54 -8.20
N VAL A 121 -8.12 -11.74 -7.90
CA VAL A 121 -9.08 -12.41 -8.80
C VAL A 121 -10.40 -11.63 -8.92
N LEU A 122 -10.87 -11.00 -7.85
CA LEU A 122 -12.10 -10.19 -7.90
C LEU A 122 -11.93 -8.93 -8.75
N GLU A 123 -10.76 -8.32 -8.68
CA GLU A 123 -10.39 -7.14 -9.45
C GLU A 123 -10.34 -7.43 -10.94
N GLU A 124 -9.68 -8.53 -11.33
CA GLU A 124 -9.67 -9.03 -12.70
C GLU A 124 -11.07 -9.43 -13.21
N ILE A 125 -11.92 -9.94 -12.32
CA ILE A 125 -13.33 -10.17 -12.63
C ILE A 125 -14.04 -8.83 -12.88
N GLY A 126 -13.75 -7.79 -12.11
CA GLY A 126 -14.26 -6.43 -12.29
C GLY A 126 -13.96 -5.88 -13.69
N HIS A 127 -12.69 -5.87 -14.10
CA HIS A 127 -12.28 -5.50 -15.46
C HIS A 127 -13.01 -6.34 -16.52
N SER A 128 -13.18 -7.65 -16.29
CA SER A 128 -13.90 -8.52 -17.23
C SER A 128 -15.41 -8.25 -17.35
N ILE A 129 -16.00 -7.59 -16.36
CA ILE A 129 -17.44 -7.29 -16.33
C ILE A 129 -17.74 -5.95 -16.99
N ASP A 130 -16.85 -4.97 -16.89
CA ASP A 130 -17.07 -3.64 -17.46
C ASP A 130 -17.49 -3.68 -18.95
N PRO A 131 -16.76 -4.35 -19.88
CA PRO A 131 -17.15 -4.41 -21.28
C PRO A 131 -18.44 -5.22 -21.54
N ARG A 132 -18.92 -5.98 -20.53
CA ARG A 132 -20.24 -6.64 -20.61
C ARG A 132 -21.36 -5.64 -20.32
N LEU A 133 -21.16 -4.77 -19.33
CA LEU A 133 -22.17 -3.82 -18.84
C LEU A 133 -22.17 -2.50 -19.60
N ASN A 134 -21.02 -2.07 -20.09
CA ASN A 134 -20.80 -0.81 -20.79
C ASN A 134 -20.42 -1.02 -22.26
N SER A 135 -20.54 0.04 -23.06
CA SER A 135 -20.11 0.08 -24.46
C SER A 135 -18.73 0.71 -24.67
N SER A 136 -18.21 1.32 -23.60
CA SER A 136 -16.91 1.94 -23.52
C SER A 136 -16.37 1.62 -22.14
N ASP A 137 -15.07 1.50 -22.08
CA ASP A 137 -14.32 1.33 -20.86
C ASP A 137 -14.68 2.38 -19.80
N SER A 138 -14.77 1.93 -18.55
CA SER A 138 -14.91 2.81 -17.40
C SER A 138 -13.61 3.59 -17.16
N LEU A 139 -13.68 4.67 -16.38
CA LEU A 139 -12.48 5.48 -16.13
C LEU A 139 -11.83 5.06 -14.82
N GLY A 140 -10.52 4.91 -14.87
CA GLY A 140 -9.73 4.53 -13.70
C GLY A 140 -9.60 3.03 -13.59
N ASP A 141 -9.28 2.58 -12.38
CA ASP A 141 -9.28 1.17 -12.03
C ASP A 141 -10.67 0.76 -11.49
N GLU A 142 -11.62 0.49 -12.38
CA GLU A 142 -12.93 0.00 -11.99
C GLU A 142 -12.88 -1.43 -11.42
N GLY A 143 -11.83 -2.19 -11.76
CA GLY A 143 -11.53 -3.51 -11.21
C GLY A 143 -11.32 -3.45 -9.70
N GLU A 144 -10.43 -2.59 -9.23
CA GLU A 144 -10.12 -2.43 -7.81
C GLU A 144 -11.34 -1.90 -7.06
N ILE A 145 -12.06 -0.92 -7.62
CA ILE A 145 -13.30 -0.40 -7.03
C ILE A 145 -14.32 -1.54 -6.87
N PHE A 146 -14.51 -2.36 -7.91
CA PHE A 146 -15.40 -3.52 -7.89
C PHE A 146 -14.96 -4.54 -6.83
N ALA A 147 -13.68 -4.89 -6.77
CA ALA A 147 -13.15 -5.84 -5.80
C ALA A 147 -13.35 -5.38 -4.35
N ASN A 148 -13.22 -4.08 -4.09
CA ASN A 148 -13.45 -3.50 -2.77
C ASN A 148 -14.93 -3.59 -2.36
N ILE A 149 -15.88 -3.19 -3.23
CA ILE A 149 -17.31 -3.25 -2.89
C ILE A 149 -17.83 -4.69 -2.75
N VAL A 150 -17.35 -5.63 -3.55
CA VAL A 150 -17.71 -7.07 -3.44
C VAL A 150 -17.24 -7.66 -2.12
N GLN A 151 -16.10 -7.19 -1.60
CA GLN A 151 -15.57 -7.59 -0.30
C GLN A 151 -16.21 -6.82 0.87
N GLY A 152 -17.16 -5.93 0.61
CA GLY A 152 -17.85 -5.13 1.63
C GLY A 152 -17.00 -3.99 2.21
N LYS A 153 -15.88 -3.64 1.56
CA LYS A 153 -15.03 -2.53 1.97
C LYS A 153 -15.68 -1.20 1.60
N VAL A 154 -15.61 -0.23 2.50
CA VAL A 154 -16.11 1.13 2.26
C VAL A 154 -14.96 1.99 1.76
N LEU A 155 -15.05 2.45 0.52
CA LEU A 155 -14.07 3.36 -0.07
C LEU A 155 -14.42 4.81 0.27
N SER A 156 -13.44 5.56 0.77
CA SER A 156 -13.60 7.02 0.96
C SER A 156 -13.72 7.73 -0.40
N SER A 157 -14.32 8.92 -0.41
CA SER A 157 -14.42 9.72 -1.65
C SER A 157 -13.05 10.08 -2.24
N LYS A 158 -11.98 10.08 -1.42
CA LYS A 158 -10.61 10.29 -1.89
C LYS A 158 -10.06 9.03 -2.58
N GLN A 159 -10.24 7.85 -1.99
CA GLN A 159 -9.85 6.58 -2.62
C GLN A 159 -10.61 6.39 -3.94
N ILE A 160 -11.91 6.64 -3.96
CA ILE A 160 -12.71 6.60 -5.19
C ILE A 160 -12.15 7.57 -6.24
N GLN A 161 -11.74 8.79 -5.85
CA GLN A 161 -11.12 9.74 -6.79
C GLN A 161 -9.75 9.29 -7.30
N THR A 162 -8.94 8.66 -6.43
CA THR A 162 -7.64 8.10 -6.81
C THR A 162 -7.83 6.96 -7.80
N LEU A 163 -8.65 5.97 -7.45
CA LEU A 163 -8.93 4.81 -8.32
C LEU A 163 -9.55 5.25 -9.65
N LYS A 164 -10.50 6.20 -9.63
CA LYS A 164 -11.10 6.77 -10.86
C LYS A 164 -10.14 7.60 -11.72
N ALA A 165 -8.95 7.89 -11.23
CA ALA A 165 -7.90 8.61 -11.95
C ALA A 165 -6.69 7.73 -12.27
N GLU A 166 -6.68 6.50 -11.78
CA GLU A 166 -5.63 5.51 -11.99
C GLU A 166 -5.56 5.12 -13.47
N ASN A 167 -4.38 4.73 -13.92
CA ASN A 167 -4.23 4.15 -15.25
C ASN A 167 -3.47 2.84 -15.10
N ASP A 168 -4.22 1.77 -15.23
CA ASP A 168 -3.83 0.36 -15.15
C ASP A 168 -3.74 -0.30 -16.54
N HIS A 169 -3.95 0.49 -17.60
CA HIS A 169 -3.84 0.01 -18.98
C HIS A 169 -2.40 -0.15 -19.44
N ALA A 170 -2.12 -1.29 -20.08
CA ALA A 170 -0.84 -1.55 -20.71
C ALA A 170 -0.95 -2.49 -21.92
N THR A 171 0.21 -2.79 -22.52
CA THR A 171 0.36 -3.88 -23.48
C THR A 171 1.31 -4.96 -22.98
N ILE A 172 0.95 -6.22 -23.18
CA ILE A 172 1.78 -7.40 -22.89
C ILE A 172 1.94 -8.28 -24.13
N THR A 173 2.90 -9.20 -24.12
CA THR A 173 3.08 -10.17 -25.21
C THR A 173 2.98 -11.59 -24.67
N ILE A 174 1.91 -12.31 -25.03
CA ILE A 174 1.66 -13.70 -24.63
C ILE A 174 1.55 -14.56 -25.88
N ASP A 175 2.29 -15.67 -25.93
CA ASP A 175 2.31 -16.61 -27.06
C ASP A 175 2.62 -15.92 -28.42
N GLY A 176 3.37 -14.82 -28.39
CA GLY A 176 3.73 -14.03 -29.57
C GLY A 176 2.66 -13.02 -30.04
N ASN A 177 1.54 -12.89 -29.33
CA ASN A 177 0.50 -11.91 -29.60
C ASN A 177 0.62 -10.72 -28.64
N ILE A 178 0.51 -9.51 -29.18
CA ILE A 178 0.43 -8.28 -28.38
C ILE A 178 -1.03 -8.09 -27.94
N LEU A 179 -1.25 -8.02 -26.64
CA LEU A 179 -2.56 -7.84 -26.02
C LEU A 179 -2.59 -6.51 -25.27
N SER A 180 -3.68 -5.76 -25.41
CA SER A 180 -4.00 -4.66 -24.48
C SER A 180 -4.61 -5.28 -23.23
N VAL A 181 -4.16 -4.85 -22.07
CA VAL A 181 -4.61 -5.36 -20.78
C VAL A 181 -4.81 -4.25 -19.77
N GLU A 182 -5.67 -4.52 -18.81
CA GLU A 182 -5.82 -3.84 -17.53
C GLU A 182 -5.13 -4.70 -16.46
N PHE A 183 -4.48 -4.09 -15.48
CA PHE A 183 -3.74 -4.79 -14.43
C PHE A 183 -4.39 -4.56 -13.08
N ASN A 184 -4.22 -5.50 -12.15
CA ASN A 184 -4.69 -5.34 -10.77
C ASN A 184 -3.92 -4.26 -9.93
N ASP A 185 -3.07 -3.48 -10.58
CA ASP A 185 -2.24 -2.46 -9.95
C ASP A 185 -1.95 -1.33 -10.92
N GLU A 186 -1.79 -0.11 -10.39
CA GLU A 186 -1.39 1.08 -11.16
C GLU A 186 -0.27 0.76 -12.14
N VAL A 187 -0.52 0.97 -13.44
CA VAL A 187 0.52 0.91 -14.46
C VAL A 187 1.39 2.15 -14.33
N TYR A 188 2.46 1.99 -13.56
CA TYR A 188 3.62 2.85 -13.68
C TYR A 188 4.25 2.66 -15.05
N ASP A 189 3.93 3.56 -15.97
CA ASP A 189 4.42 3.61 -17.35
C ASP A 189 5.97 3.56 -17.41
N TYR A 190 6.49 2.35 -17.61
CA TYR A 190 7.71 1.92 -18.31
C TYR A 190 9.08 2.57 -18.02
N TYR A 191 9.20 3.59 -17.16
CA TYR A 191 10.46 4.29 -16.87
C TYR A 191 10.88 4.26 -15.38
N SER A 192 10.03 3.86 -14.43
CA SER A 192 10.29 4.13 -13.01
C SER A 192 10.75 2.94 -12.16
N GLN A 193 10.77 1.70 -12.67
CA GLN A 193 11.01 0.54 -11.80
C GLN A 193 12.38 -0.15 -11.93
N ASN A 194 13.28 0.32 -12.81
CA ASN A 194 14.67 -0.14 -12.91
C ASN A 194 15.60 0.98 -13.38
N TRP A 195 16.91 0.77 -13.27
CA TRP A 195 17.91 1.71 -13.79
C TRP A 195 17.78 1.86 -15.31
N GLY A 196 17.83 3.09 -15.81
CA GLY A 196 17.80 3.43 -17.23
C GLY A 196 18.83 4.51 -17.55
N GLY A 197 19.28 4.61 -18.79
CA GLY A 197 20.37 5.54 -19.08
C GLY A 197 20.77 5.69 -20.53
N GLU A 198 21.82 6.47 -20.74
CA GLU A 198 22.41 6.73 -22.07
C GLU A 198 23.90 6.38 -22.07
N ILE A 199 24.39 5.88 -23.22
CA ILE A 199 25.80 5.58 -23.44
C ILE A 199 26.39 6.66 -24.37
N PHE A 200 27.56 7.18 -24.01
CA PHE A 200 28.20 8.29 -24.71
C PHE A 200 29.71 8.06 -24.89
N ASP A 201 30.31 8.74 -25.87
CA ASP A 201 31.76 8.80 -26.07
C ASP A 201 32.36 9.64 -24.95
N TRP A 202 33.18 9.02 -24.11
CA TRP A 202 33.78 9.68 -22.96
C TRP A 202 34.73 10.82 -23.35
N THR A 203 35.37 10.73 -24.51
CA THR A 203 36.38 11.70 -24.96
C THR A 203 35.78 12.92 -25.62
N THR A 204 34.63 12.76 -26.30
CA THR A 204 33.97 13.86 -27.02
C THR A 204 32.70 14.36 -26.33
N GLY A 205 32.18 13.60 -25.36
CA GLY A 205 30.89 13.86 -24.70
C GLY A 205 29.70 13.70 -25.65
N GLN A 206 29.89 13.13 -26.84
CA GLN A 206 28.82 12.91 -27.80
C GLN A 206 28.12 11.57 -27.51
N ASN A 207 26.79 11.56 -27.54
CA ASN A 207 26.03 10.34 -27.36
C ASN A 207 26.36 9.34 -28.48
N GLU A 208 26.78 8.14 -28.10
CA GLU A 208 27.01 7.03 -29.02
C GLU A 208 25.72 6.19 -29.19
N SER A 209 24.83 6.19 -28.19
CA SER A 209 23.49 5.58 -28.31
C SER A 209 22.47 6.55 -28.91
N LYS A 210 21.59 6.03 -29.79
CA LYS A 210 20.49 6.79 -30.41
C LYS A 210 19.24 6.92 -29.52
N GLY A 211 19.42 6.95 -28.20
CA GLY A 211 18.32 7.08 -27.23
C GLY A 211 18.55 6.36 -25.90
N TRP A 212 17.55 6.46 -25.04
CA TRP A 212 17.47 5.87 -23.70
C TRP A 212 17.49 4.34 -23.74
N TYR A 213 18.37 3.72 -22.95
CA TYR A 213 18.55 2.27 -22.84
C TYR A 213 18.12 1.79 -21.44
N PRO A 214 17.12 0.90 -21.33
CA PRO A 214 16.72 0.34 -20.04
C PRO A 214 17.71 -0.74 -19.60
N PHE A 215 18.33 -0.58 -18.43
CA PHE A 215 19.22 -1.56 -17.83
C PHE A 215 18.41 -2.55 -16.97
N THR A 216 17.68 -3.44 -17.65
CA THR A 216 16.77 -4.42 -17.01
C THR A 216 17.50 -5.64 -16.43
N ARG A 217 16.79 -6.41 -15.59
CA ARG A 217 17.24 -7.64 -14.92
C ARG A 217 17.63 -8.79 -15.89
N ASN A 218 17.23 -8.71 -17.15
CA ASN A 218 17.47 -9.77 -18.15
C ASN A 218 18.82 -9.63 -18.89
N ASP A 219 19.59 -8.61 -18.58
CA ASP A 219 20.97 -8.45 -19.05
C ASP A 219 21.89 -9.37 -18.22
N GLN A 220 22.42 -10.41 -18.86
CA GLN A 220 22.94 -11.67 -18.26
C GLN A 220 24.15 -11.52 -17.30
N SER A 221 24.59 -10.30 -16.99
CA SER A 221 25.69 -10.02 -16.06
C SER A 221 25.28 -9.22 -14.81
N SER A 222 23.98 -8.91 -14.64
CA SER A 222 23.55 -7.92 -13.65
C SER A 222 22.64 -8.42 -12.53
N VAL A 223 22.95 -7.98 -11.31
CA VAL A 223 22.00 -7.96 -10.19
C VAL A 223 21.53 -6.51 -10.08
N THR A 224 20.28 -6.25 -10.48
CA THR A 224 19.66 -4.92 -10.37
C THR A 224 18.51 -4.96 -9.38
N THR A 225 18.52 -4.04 -8.42
CA THR A 225 17.39 -3.68 -7.55
C THR A 225 17.19 -2.16 -7.60
N ARG A 226 16.07 -1.62 -7.10
CA ARG A 226 15.88 -0.16 -7.03
C ARG A 226 17.03 0.57 -6.33
N ASN A 227 17.63 -0.08 -5.33
CA ASN A 227 18.75 0.44 -4.54
C ASN A 227 20.11 -0.09 -4.94
N SER A 228 20.25 -0.76 -6.10
CA SER A 228 21.55 -1.19 -6.59
C SER A 228 21.59 -1.44 -8.11
N ILE A 229 22.72 -1.11 -8.72
CA ILE A 229 23.08 -1.63 -10.04
C ILE A 229 24.51 -2.12 -10.01
N SER A 230 24.70 -3.34 -10.52
CA SER A 230 26.00 -3.93 -10.78
C SER A 230 26.10 -4.24 -12.26
N ARG A 231 27.15 -3.74 -12.90
CA ARG A 231 27.48 -3.98 -14.31
C ARG A 231 28.95 -4.26 -14.46
N ASN A 232 29.25 -5.29 -15.23
CA ASN A 232 30.60 -5.63 -15.67
C ASN A 232 30.51 -5.89 -17.17
N TRP A 233 31.11 -5.00 -17.95
CA TRP A 233 31.16 -5.07 -19.40
C TRP A 233 32.35 -5.91 -19.91
N GLY A 234 33.20 -6.40 -19.00
CA GLY A 234 34.37 -7.21 -19.33
C GLY A 234 35.53 -6.35 -19.79
N ASN A 235 36.39 -6.91 -20.64
CA ASN A 235 37.49 -6.18 -21.27
C ASN A 235 36.96 -5.49 -22.53
N GLY A 236 36.85 -4.17 -22.53
CA GLY A 236 36.22 -3.42 -23.60
C GLY A 236 34.90 -2.75 -23.22
N SER A 237 34.33 -2.07 -24.23
CA SER A 237 33.03 -1.41 -24.19
C SER A 237 31.85 -2.37 -24.42
N PRO A 238 30.59 -1.92 -24.14
CA PRO A 238 29.39 -2.63 -24.59
C PRO A 238 29.45 -2.96 -26.09
N SER A 239 28.79 -4.05 -26.52
CA SER A 239 28.91 -4.60 -27.89
C SER A 239 28.60 -3.63 -29.03
N ASP A 240 27.88 -2.55 -28.75
CA ASP A 240 27.43 -1.54 -29.73
C ASP A 240 28.25 -0.24 -29.70
N VAL A 241 29.28 -0.17 -28.86
CA VAL A 241 30.15 1.00 -28.67
C VAL A 241 31.50 0.70 -29.30
N GLY A 242 31.88 1.43 -30.36
CA GLY A 242 33.08 1.14 -31.15
C GLY A 242 34.40 1.56 -30.48
N SER A 243 34.33 2.25 -29.35
CA SER A 243 35.46 2.81 -28.61
C SER A 243 35.52 2.23 -27.19
N ASP A 244 36.73 1.94 -26.73
CA ASP A 244 37.02 1.56 -25.34
C ASP A 244 36.96 2.75 -24.36
N TYR A 245 36.67 3.94 -24.88
CA TYR A 245 36.48 5.17 -24.11
C TYR A 245 35.00 5.55 -24.14
N PHE A 246 34.22 4.97 -23.25
CA PHE A 246 32.77 5.21 -23.18
C PHE A 246 32.35 5.66 -21.79
N GLY A 247 31.22 6.35 -21.72
CA GLY A 247 30.56 6.71 -20.49
C GLY A 247 29.11 6.28 -20.49
N VAL A 248 28.56 6.12 -19.29
CA VAL A 248 27.16 5.79 -19.07
C VAL A 248 26.57 6.76 -18.06
N ASN A 249 25.44 7.35 -18.42
CA ASN A 249 24.60 8.11 -17.50
C ASN A 249 23.45 7.21 -17.07
N LEU A 250 23.44 6.79 -15.81
CA LEU A 250 22.44 5.90 -15.22
C LEU A 250 21.52 6.68 -14.29
N TYR A 251 20.23 6.41 -14.36
CA TYR A 251 19.20 7.04 -13.54
C TYR A 251 18.22 6.00 -13.01
N THR A 252 17.71 6.23 -11.81
CA THR A 252 16.54 5.52 -11.26
C THR A 252 15.74 6.44 -10.36
N ILE A 253 14.50 6.06 -10.03
CA ILE A 253 13.66 6.77 -9.07
C ILE A 253 13.54 5.93 -7.81
N THR A 254 13.68 6.55 -6.65
CA THR A 254 13.47 5.88 -5.37
C THR A 254 12.87 6.83 -4.33
N ASN A 255 12.20 6.28 -3.33
CA ASN A 255 11.69 7.04 -2.20
C ASN A 255 12.77 7.20 -1.14
N PHE A 256 13.00 8.45 -0.72
CA PHE A 256 13.82 8.76 0.44
C PHE A 256 12.98 9.43 1.52
N GLU A 257 13.24 9.08 2.78
CA GLU A 257 12.58 9.63 3.95
C GLU A 257 13.44 10.70 4.61
N ALA A 258 12.87 11.89 4.83
CA ALA A 258 13.54 13.01 5.48
C ALA A 258 14.20 12.60 6.79
N GLY A 259 15.47 12.99 6.98
CA GLY A 259 16.21 12.75 8.22
C GLY A 259 16.85 11.37 8.38
N ASN A 260 16.51 10.40 7.52
CA ASN A 260 17.23 9.13 7.46
C ASN A 260 18.57 9.30 6.72
N THR A 261 19.60 8.58 7.16
CA THR A 261 20.90 8.58 6.47
C THR A 261 21.01 7.35 5.56
N TYR A 262 21.10 7.61 4.27
CA TYR A 262 21.32 6.61 3.23
C TYR A 262 22.81 6.52 2.91
N ASN A 263 23.38 5.33 3.04
CA ASN A 263 24.78 5.06 2.80
C ASN A 263 24.92 4.44 1.41
N PHE A 264 25.49 5.21 0.49
CA PHE A 264 25.79 4.83 -0.87
C PHE A 264 27.17 4.18 -0.94
N SER A 265 27.22 2.97 -1.47
CA SER A 265 28.43 2.21 -1.74
C SER A 265 28.68 2.21 -3.24
N VAL A 266 29.79 2.80 -3.69
CA VAL A 266 30.15 2.91 -5.11
C VAL A 266 31.49 2.23 -5.35
N THR A 267 31.57 1.36 -6.36
CA THR A 267 32.82 0.76 -6.83
C THR A 267 32.86 0.90 -8.34
N ALA A 268 33.89 1.57 -8.85
CA ALA A 268 34.17 1.71 -10.27
C ALA A 268 35.64 1.39 -10.48
N ASP A 269 36.00 0.79 -11.61
CA ASP A 269 37.40 0.68 -12.04
C ASP A 269 37.99 2.00 -12.50
N ASP A 270 37.19 2.88 -13.09
CA ASP A 270 37.65 4.18 -13.58
C ASP A 270 36.85 5.34 -12.96
N PHE A 271 36.15 6.12 -13.79
CA PHE A 271 35.59 7.39 -13.41
C PHE A 271 34.14 7.25 -13.00
N TYR A 272 33.74 7.94 -11.93
CA TYR A 272 32.34 7.96 -11.52
C TYR A 272 31.93 9.29 -10.90
N ARG A 273 30.61 9.48 -10.80
CA ARG A 273 29.96 10.54 -10.01
C ARG A 273 28.55 10.11 -9.64
N VAL A 274 28.06 10.58 -8.49
CA VAL A 274 26.74 10.23 -7.98
C VAL A 274 26.04 11.47 -7.45
N GLY A 275 24.76 11.61 -7.73
CA GLY A 275 23.94 12.61 -7.09
C GLY A 275 22.46 12.26 -7.07
N VAL A 276 21.69 13.11 -6.41
CA VAL A 276 20.24 12.95 -6.25
C VAL A 276 19.52 14.28 -6.40
N ILE A 277 18.26 14.22 -6.83
CA ILE A 277 17.38 15.39 -6.90
C ILE A 277 15.92 14.96 -6.67
N PRO A 278 15.10 15.72 -5.94
CA PRO A 278 13.66 15.44 -5.86
C PRO A 278 13.02 15.38 -7.26
N VAL A 279 12.09 14.45 -7.51
CA VAL A 279 11.41 14.32 -8.82
C VAL A 279 10.63 15.59 -9.19
N ASN A 280 10.11 16.31 -8.19
CA ASN A 280 9.38 17.56 -8.36
C ASN A 280 10.28 18.81 -8.38
N ALA A 281 11.60 18.66 -8.45
CA ALA A 281 12.51 19.79 -8.57
C ALA A 281 12.43 20.39 -9.98
N TYR A 282 12.27 21.70 -10.06
CA TYR A 282 12.18 22.44 -11.32
C TYR A 282 13.48 23.21 -11.66
N ASP A 283 14.46 23.21 -10.74
CA ASP A 283 15.74 23.91 -10.91
C ASP A 283 16.91 22.92 -10.80
N SER A 284 17.82 22.93 -11.79
CA SER A 284 19.02 22.11 -11.82
C SER A 284 20.00 22.41 -10.68
N ASN A 285 19.87 23.55 -9.99
CA ASN A 285 20.65 23.86 -8.79
C ASN A 285 20.23 23.04 -7.56
N GLN A 286 19.11 22.31 -7.62
CA GLN A 286 18.62 21.47 -6.51
C GLN A 286 19.26 20.08 -6.48
N TRP A 287 20.12 19.77 -7.45
CA TRP A 287 20.93 18.57 -7.45
C TRP A 287 21.89 18.53 -6.25
N VAL A 288 21.79 17.47 -5.46
CA VAL A 288 22.74 17.16 -4.40
C VAL A 288 23.78 16.22 -4.97
N ASN A 289 25.02 16.70 -5.10
CA ASN A 289 26.14 15.84 -5.43
C ASN A 289 26.56 15.05 -4.19
N ILE A 290 26.42 13.73 -4.27
CA ILE A 290 26.74 12.81 -3.16
C ILE A 290 28.24 12.47 -3.15
N SER A 291 28.86 12.39 -4.34
CA SER A 291 30.24 11.96 -4.47
C SER A 291 31.28 13.07 -4.23
N GLY A 292 30.93 14.36 -4.31
CA GLY A 292 31.90 15.45 -4.02
C GLY A 292 31.37 16.86 -4.30
N GLN A 293 32.19 17.89 -4.02
CA GLN A 293 31.86 19.27 -4.40
C GLN A 293 32.26 19.51 -5.87
N ASP A 294 31.38 20.13 -6.65
CA ASP A 294 31.60 20.57 -8.05
C ASP A 294 31.43 19.56 -9.19
N TRP A 295 30.80 18.39 -9.00
CA TRP A 295 30.44 17.46 -10.11
C TRP A 295 31.62 16.96 -10.95
N ASN A 296 32.84 17.09 -10.41
CA ASN A 296 34.05 16.51 -10.98
C ASN A 296 33.96 14.99 -10.97
N TRP A 297 34.49 14.38 -12.03
CA TRP A 297 34.64 12.93 -12.12
C TRP A 297 35.74 12.45 -11.17
N LEU A 298 35.40 11.47 -10.34
CA LEU A 298 36.32 10.86 -9.39
C LEU A 298 36.93 9.61 -10.00
N ASN A 299 38.20 9.35 -9.73
CA ASN A 299 38.88 8.11 -10.13
C ASN A 299 39.51 7.48 -8.90
N ASP A 300 38.98 6.33 -8.49
CA ASP A 300 39.42 5.59 -7.32
C ASP A 300 39.47 4.08 -7.62
N ALA A 301 40.13 3.75 -8.74
CA ALA A 301 40.11 2.45 -9.38
C ALA A 301 39.96 1.24 -8.44
N ASN A 302 38.86 0.52 -8.61
CA ASN A 302 38.53 -0.75 -7.94
C ASN A 302 38.42 -0.68 -6.40
N SER A 303 38.30 0.53 -5.82
CA SER A 303 38.04 0.69 -4.40
C SER A 303 36.59 1.07 -4.13
N THR A 304 35.93 0.34 -3.23
CA THR A 304 34.58 0.70 -2.79
C THR A 304 34.62 1.95 -1.91
N LYS A 305 33.92 3.00 -2.33
CA LYS A 305 33.72 4.23 -1.55
C LYS A 305 32.33 4.26 -0.93
N GLN A 306 32.26 4.85 0.26
CA GLN A 306 31.01 5.07 0.98
C GLN A 306 30.71 6.57 1.02
N TYR A 307 29.49 6.92 0.65
CA TYR A 307 28.96 8.27 0.72
C TYR A 307 27.66 8.27 1.50
N THR A 308 27.27 9.41 2.06
CA THR A 308 26.03 9.53 2.81
C THR A 308 25.15 10.60 2.20
N PHE A 309 23.87 10.30 2.06
CA PHE A 309 22.83 11.26 1.71
C PHE A 309 21.80 11.29 2.83
N THR A 310 21.38 12.48 3.23
CA THR A 310 20.28 12.66 4.19
C THR A 310 19.30 13.65 3.57
N PRO A 311 18.17 13.18 3.03
CA PRO A 311 17.17 14.06 2.43
C PRO A 311 16.59 15.01 3.48
N THR A 312 16.28 16.23 3.05
CA THR A 312 15.58 17.23 3.87
C THR A 312 14.06 17.11 3.75
N THR A 313 13.56 16.44 2.72
CA THR A 313 12.13 16.23 2.44
C THR A 313 11.87 14.78 2.05
N THR A 314 10.77 14.21 2.54
CA THR A 314 10.32 12.86 2.16
C THR A 314 9.68 12.88 0.78
N GLY A 315 9.95 11.87 -0.04
CA GLY A 315 9.30 11.68 -1.33
C GLY A 315 10.20 11.02 -2.34
N GLU A 316 9.82 11.09 -3.61
CA GLU A 316 10.56 10.51 -4.72
C GLU A 316 11.75 11.38 -5.13
N TYR A 317 12.88 10.74 -5.36
CA TYR A 317 14.09 11.34 -5.89
C TYR A 317 14.58 10.57 -7.10
N TRP A 318 15.08 11.31 -8.08
CA TRP A 318 16.01 10.79 -9.05
C TRP A 318 17.34 10.52 -8.38
N VAL A 319 17.86 9.31 -8.55
CA VAL A 319 19.25 8.95 -8.28
C VAL A 319 19.97 8.89 -9.61
N TYR A 320 21.07 9.63 -9.72
CA TYR A 320 21.95 9.63 -10.88
C TYR A 320 23.30 9.01 -10.52
N ALA A 321 23.79 8.14 -11.40
CA ALA A 321 25.14 7.63 -11.40
C ALA A 321 25.77 7.81 -12.78
N GLY A 322 26.85 8.57 -12.87
CA GLY A 322 27.70 8.62 -14.04
C GLY A 322 28.86 7.66 -13.87
N TYR A 323 29.17 6.90 -14.92
CA TYR A 323 30.36 6.07 -15.04
C TYR A 323 31.09 6.42 -16.33
N ALA A 324 32.42 6.38 -16.32
CA ALA A 324 33.18 6.45 -17.55
C ALA A 324 34.46 5.60 -17.50
N GLU A 325 34.68 4.91 -18.60
CA GLU A 325 35.72 3.92 -18.79
C GLU A 325 36.90 4.49 -19.57
N LYS A 326 38.09 4.01 -19.22
CA LYS A 326 39.35 4.32 -19.89
C LYS A 326 40.26 3.09 -19.99
N GLN A 327 40.06 2.32 -21.05
CA GLN A 327 40.88 1.16 -21.43
C GLN A 327 40.85 0.00 -20.44
N ASP A 328 40.91 -1.21 -20.99
CA ASP A 328 40.94 -2.48 -20.24
C ASP A 328 39.55 -2.90 -19.73
N THR A 329 39.42 -3.22 -18.44
CA THR A 329 38.19 -3.79 -17.89
C THR A 329 37.24 -2.71 -17.42
N ALA A 330 35.98 -2.83 -17.81
CA ALA A 330 34.92 -1.90 -17.49
C ALA A 330 33.86 -2.51 -16.54
N SER A 331 33.65 -1.86 -15.40
CA SER A 331 32.85 -2.33 -14.29
C SER A 331 32.41 -1.19 -13.37
N PHE A 332 31.11 -1.20 -13.08
CA PHE A 332 30.49 -0.21 -12.23
C PHE A 332 29.47 -0.86 -11.30
N ASN A 333 29.58 -0.54 -10.02
CA ASN A 333 28.68 -1.00 -8.98
C ASN A 333 28.27 0.19 -8.11
N ILE A 334 26.97 0.36 -7.91
CA ILE A 334 26.43 1.26 -6.90
C ILE A 334 25.33 0.54 -6.14
N SER A 335 25.29 0.74 -4.84
CA SER A 335 24.16 0.36 -4.00
C SER A 335 23.96 1.34 -2.88
N TRP A 336 22.81 1.33 -2.22
CA TRP A 336 22.64 2.02 -0.95
C TRP A 336 21.79 1.26 0.05
N THR A 337 22.05 1.56 1.32
CA THR A 337 21.33 1.03 2.47
C THR A 337 20.99 2.16 3.42
N THR A 338 19.88 2.03 4.14
CA THR A 338 19.44 3.04 5.10
C THR A 338 19.95 2.68 6.48
N ASN A 339 20.72 3.57 7.11
CA ASN A 339 20.93 3.51 8.55
C ASN A 339 19.79 4.27 9.20
N VAL A 340 18.88 3.54 9.85
CA VAL A 340 17.82 4.14 10.66
C VAL A 340 18.49 4.86 11.83
N ASN A 341 18.37 6.18 11.90
CA ASN A 341 18.87 6.95 13.04
C ASN A 341 18.03 6.56 14.28
N PRO A 342 18.62 6.03 15.36
CA PRO A 342 17.88 5.57 16.53
C PRO A 342 17.26 6.72 17.36
N ASN A 343 17.44 7.97 16.94
CA ASN A 343 16.70 9.13 17.46
C ASN A 343 16.31 10.08 16.31
N PRO A 344 15.10 9.96 15.75
CA PRO A 344 14.58 10.92 14.79
C PRO A 344 14.09 12.17 15.52
N ILE A 345 14.56 13.34 15.09
CA ILE A 345 13.76 14.55 15.20
C ILE A 345 12.60 14.33 14.22
N ASN A 346 11.47 13.81 14.72
CA ASN A 346 10.30 13.52 13.91
C ASN A 346 9.81 14.78 13.17
N PRO A 347 9.76 14.78 11.83
CA PRO A 347 8.71 15.53 11.16
C PRO A 347 7.40 14.82 11.51
N THR A 348 6.43 15.60 11.97
CA THR A 348 5.03 15.21 12.22
C THR A 348 4.55 14.09 11.28
N PRO A 349 3.89 13.03 11.79
CA PRO A 349 3.19 12.10 10.92
C PRO A 349 2.21 12.92 10.08
N PHE A 350 2.26 12.80 8.76
CA PHE A 350 1.12 13.25 7.97
C PHE A 350 -0.10 12.44 8.43
N PRO A 351 -1.25 13.09 8.65
CA PRO A 351 -2.45 12.38 9.07
C PRO A 351 -2.83 11.35 8.00
N SER A 352 -2.98 10.09 8.41
CA SER A 352 -3.70 9.05 7.67
C SER A 352 -5.11 9.57 7.33
N SER A 353 -5.71 9.11 6.24
CA SER A 353 -7.15 9.35 5.99
C SER A 353 -8.03 8.83 7.13
N THR A 354 -7.51 7.91 7.95
CA THR A 354 -8.13 7.38 9.17
C THR A 354 -7.66 8.06 10.45
N ASP A 355 -6.82 9.10 10.43
CA ASP A 355 -6.42 9.84 11.65
C ASP A 355 -7.41 10.98 12.00
N GLY A 356 -8.51 11.09 11.24
CA GLY A 356 -9.64 12.00 11.46
C GLY A 356 -10.70 11.43 12.40
N LEU A 357 -11.86 12.07 12.45
CA LEU A 357 -13.01 11.62 13.25
C LEU A 357 -14.14 11.23 12.32
N GLU A 358 -14.27 9.94 12.05
CA GLU A 358 -15.28 9.38 11.15
C GLU A 358 -16.69 9.50 11.74
N SER A 359 -17.72 9.39 10.90
CA SER A 359 -19.11 9.59 11.33
C SER A 359 -19.55 8.73 12.53
N GLU A 360 -19.15 7.46 12.57
CA GLU A 360 -19.45 6.55 13.70
C GLU A 360 -18.59 6.86 14.93
N GLU A 361 -17.39 7.41 14.75
CA GLU A 361 -16.51 7.87 15.83
C GLU A 361 -17.02 9.18 16.45
N VAL A 362 -17.54 10.11 15.65
CA VAL A 362 -18.26 11.31 16.11
C VAL A 362 -19.43 10.89 17.01
N LYS A 363 -20.20 9.90 16.57
CA LYS A 363 -21.31 9.34 17.33
C LYS A 363 -20.84 8.70 18.63
N LEU A 364 -19.76 7.93 18.60
CA LEU A 364 -19.17 7.35 19.81
C LEU A 364 -18.70 8.41 20.81
N TYR A 365 -17.98 9.43 20.35
CA TYR A 365 -17.55 10.57 21.17
C TYR A 365 -18.75 11.26 21.85
N ASN A 366 -19.82 11.51 21.08
CA ASN A 366 -21.04 12.12 21.60
C ASN A 366 -21.72 11.24 22.65
N LEU A 367 -21.86 9.94 22.39
CA LEU A 367 -22.46 8.98 23.32
C LEU A 367 -21.67 8.86 24.63
N VAL A 368 -20.33 8.86 24.58
CA VAL A 368 -19.47 8.84 25.77
C VAL A 368 -19.69 10.10 26.61
N ASN A 369 -19.71 11.28 25.99
CA ASN A 369 -19.92 12.54 26.70
C ASN A 369 -21.35 12.73 27.20
N GLU A 370 -22.35 12.21 26.49
CA GLU A 370 -23.72 12.13 26.98
C GLU A 370 -23.79 11.23 28.22
N TYR A 371 -23.17 10.04 28.16
CA TYR A 371 -23.12 9.12 29.30
C TYR A 371 -22.41 9.74 30.52
N ARG A 372 -21.32 10.48 30.32
CA ARG A 372 -20.66 11.24 31.40
C ARG A 372 -21.59 12.29 31.99
N THR A 373 -22.28 13.06 31.14
CA THR A 373 -23.23 14.09 31.56
C THR A 373 -24.39 13.51 32.37
N GLN A 374 -24.93 12.36 31.95
CA GLN A 374 -25.97 11.62 32.67
C GLN A 374 -25.51 11.16 34.06
N ASN A 375 -24.20 10.98 34.27
CA ASN A 375 -23.59 10.62 35.55
C ASN A 375 -23.03 11.83 36.31
N GLY A 376 -23.37 13.07 35.91
CA GLY A 376 -22.98 14.29 36.62
C GLY A 376 -21.53 14.72 36.40
N LEU A 377 -20.86 14.19 35.38
CA LEU A 377 -19.49 14.57 35.01
C LEU A 377 -19.49 15.49 33.78
N PRO A 378 -18.52 16.41 33.68
CA PRO A 378 -18.41 17.26 32.51
C PRO A 378 -18.01 16.46 31.26
N PRO A 379 -18.43 16.92 30.07
CA PRO A 379 -17.93 16.39 28.82
C PRO A 379 -16.43 16.67 28.69
N ILE A 380 -15.72 15.77 28.02
CA ILE A 380 -14.29 15.86 27.72
C ILE A 380 -14.13 16.40 26.31
N ALA A 381 -13.19 17.31 26.09
CA ALA A 381 -12.90 17.82 24.76
C ALA A 381 -12.34 16.73 23.84
N VAL A 382 -12.84 16.67 22.60
CA VAL A 382 -12.25 15.81 21.56
C VAL A 382 -10.80 16.22 21.29
N SER A 383 -9.93 15.24 21.14
CA SER A 383 -8.49 15.42 20.96
C SER A 383 -8.05 14.83 19.63
N LYS A 384 -7.49 15.66 18.76
CA LYS A 384 -6.89 15.21 17.50
C LYS A 384 -5.78 14.21 17.75
N ALA A 385 -4.89 14.54 18.68
CA ALA A 385 -3.72 13.74 18.97
C ALA A 385 -4.09 12.35 19.53
N LEU A 386 -5.07 12.27 20.44
CA LEU A 386 -5.51 10.98 20.99
C LEU A 386 -6.43 10.21 20.04
N THR A 387 -7.21 10.87 19.17
CA THR A 387 -7.96 10.20 18.09
C THR A 387 -6.99 9.53 17.10
N THR A 388 -5.89 10.19 16.74
CA THR A 388 -4.81 9.56 15.95
C THR A 388 -4.26 8.30 16.64
N VAL A 389 -4.05 8.31 17.96
CA VAL A 389 -3.60 7.12 18.69
C VAL A 389 -4.66 6.01 18.65
N ALA A 390 -5.93 6.36 18.91
CA ALA A 390 -7.03 5.42 18.93
C ALA A 390 -7.20 4.71 17.58
N ASN A 391 -7.24 5.46 16.49
CA ASN A 391 -7.47 4.94 15.13
C ASN A 391 -6.34 4.02 14.69
N ARG A 392 -5.09 4.42 14.92
CA ARG A 392 -3.94 3.58 14.60
C ARG A 392 -3.93 2.28 15.40
N HIS A 393 -4.37 2.31 16.66
CA HIS A 393 -4.40 1.09 17.46
C HIS A 393 -5.49 0.14 17.00
N VAL A 394 -6.72 0.62 16.73
CA VAL A 394 -7.79 -0.27 16.25
C VAL A 394 -7.50 -0.84 14.87
N ILE A 395 -6.78 -0.11 14.01
CA ILE A 395 -6.26 -0.63 12.74
C ILE A 395 -5.22 -1.72 12.99
N ASP A 396 -4.26 -1.49 13.88
CA ASP A 396 -3.25 -2.51 14.23
C ASP A 396 -3.89 -3.79 14.81
N LEU A 397 -4.95 -3.62 15.61
CA LEU A 397 -5.76 -4.73 16.12
C LEU A 397 -6.48 -5.48 15.00
N GLY A 398 -7.06 -4.77 14.03
CA GLY A 398 -7.80 -5.33 12.92
C GLY A 398 -6.94 -6.01 11.86
N GLU A 399 -5.79 -5.43 11.54
CA GLU A 399 -4.95 -5.83 10.41
C GLU A 399 -3.78 -6.74 10.81
N ASN A 400 -3.19 -6.52 11.99
CA ASN A 400 -1.92 -7.16 12.36
C ASN A 400 -2.04 -8.13 13.55
N ILE A 401 -2.94 -7.88 14.50
CA ILE A 401 -3.01 -8.63 15.76
C ILE A 401 -4.18 -9.64 15.78
N GLY A 402 -5.36 -9.22 15.35
CA GLY A 402 -6.56 -10.07 15.29
C GLY A 402 -7.12 -10.50 16.64
N GLN A 403 -6.82 -9.80 17.74
CA GLN A 403 -7.38 -10.06 19.06
C GLN A 403 -7.41 -8.79 19.92
N VAL A 404 -8.35 -8.70 20.87
CA VAL A 404 -8.45 -7.56 21.78
C VAL A 404 -7.28 -7.57 22.78
N THR A 405 -6.44 -6.55 22.72
CA THR A 405 -5.28 -6.35 23.61
C THR A 405 -4.93 -4.87 23.71
N HIS A 406 -4.13 -4.52 24.73
CA HIS A 406 -3.50 -3.20 24.88
C HIS A 406 -2.09 -3.13 24.27
N ALA A 407 -1.62 -4.25 23.70
CA ALA A 407 -0.34 -4.36 23.02
C ALA A 407 -0.47 -3.96 21.56
N TRP A 408 0.59 -3.36 21.02
CA TRP A 408 0.74 -3.09 19.60
C TRP A 408 1.56 -4.22 18.96
N SER A 409 1.42 -4.42 17.65
CA SER A 409 2.17 -5.43 16.88
C SER A 409 3.67 -5.20 16.96
N ASP A 410 4.09 -3.94 17.08
CA ASP A 410 5.47 -3.49 17.24
C ASP A 410 5.89 -3.26 18.70
N ALA A 411 4.96 -3.36 19.65
CA ALA A 411 5.22 -3.05 21.05
C ALA A 411 4.32 -3.80 22.04
N ALA A 412 4.92 -4.81 22.66
CA ALA A 412 4.27 -5.64 23.66
C ALA A 412 3.82 -4.83 24.89
N TYR A 413 2.68 -5.21 25.44
CA TYR A 413 2.16 -4.75 26.72
C TYR A 413 1.76 -5.96 27.58
N ASP A 414 2.22 -5.96 28.83
CA ASP A 414 1.85 -6.93 29.85
C ASP A 414 1.61 -6.21 31.18
N SER A 415 0.39 -6.33 31.72
CA SER A 415 -0.01 -5.71 32.97
C SER A 415 0.81 -6.19 34.18
N ASN A 416 1.41 -7.37 34.10
CA ASN A 416 2.28 -7.93 35.15
C ASN A 416 3.74 -7.51 34.99
N ASN A 417 4.11 -6.86 33.87
CA ASN A 417 5.47 -6.42 33.62
C ASN A 417 5.55 -4.90 33.41
N SER A 418 5.91 -4.20 34.49
CA SER A 418 6.03 -2.74 34.51
C SER A 418 7.00 -2.15 33.48
N SER A 419 7.96 -2.92 32.95
CA SER A 419 8.84 -2.42 31.89
C SER A 419 8.11 -2.22 30.56
N THR A 420 6.92 -2.79 30.39
CA THR A 420 6.12 -2.72 29.16
C THR A 420 5.03 -1.66 29.20
N TRP A 421 4.67 -1.15 30.39
CA TRP A 421 3.62 -0.14 30.55
C TRP A 421 3.85 1.15 29.73
N PRO A 422 5.10 1.64 29.57
CA PRO A 422 5.35 2.79 28.70
C PRO A 422 4.89 2.60 27.25
N ASN A 423 4.81 1.36 26.75
CA ASN A 423 4.37 1.10 25.37
C ASN A 423 2.91 1.51 25.14
N MET A 424 2.06 1.40 26.16
CA MET A 424 0.68 1.91 26.12
C MET A 424 0.64 3.39 26.52
N TRP A 425 1.14 3.75 27.70
CA TRP A 425 0.95 5.12 28.23
C TRP A 425 1.66 6.21 27.44
N ARG A 426 2.78 5.88 26.79
CA ARG A 426 3.54 6.79 25.94
C ARG A 426 3.21 6.58 24.46
N ALA A 427 2.12 5.88 24.11
CA ALA A 427 1.69 5.77 22.72
C ALA A 427 1.52 7.14 22.02
N PRO A 428 0.96 8.19 22.64
CA PRO A 428 0.91 9.52 22.02
C PRO A 428 2.30 10.10 21.70
N GLU A 429 3.27 9.91 22.61
CA GLU A 429 4.67 10.31 22.43
C GLU A 429 5.35 9.47 21.34
N ARG A 430 5.20 8.14 21.40
CA ARG A 430 5.75 7.17 20.43
C ARG A 430 5.27 7.45 19.01
N LEU A 431 3.99 7.76 18.85
CA LEU A 431 3.37 8.05 17.57
C LEU A 431 3.50 9.52 17.14
N ASN A 432 4.20 10.34 17.95
CA ASN A 432 4.46 11.75 17.70
C ASN A 432 3.21 12.56 17.38
N THR A 433 2.13 12.34 18.14
CA THR A 433 0.84 12.97 17.86
C THR A 433 0.79 14.43 18.32
N GLY A 434 1.76 14.88 19.11
CA GLY A 434 1.82 16.23 19.68
C GLY A 434 1.12 16.38 21.04
N TYR A 435 0.54 15.30 21.58
CA TYR A 435 -0.01 15.29 22.93
C TYR A 435 1.11 15.26 23.98
N SER A 436 1.05 16.15 24.97
CA SER A 436 2.14 16.33 25.96
C SER A 436 2.05 15.40 27.18
N GLY A 437 0.91 14.73 27.38
CA GLY A 437 0.65 13.86 28.53
C GLY A 437 0.68 12.37 28.19
N TYR A 438 0.41 11.54 29.20
CA TYR A 438 0.15 10.11 28.99
C TYR A 438 -1.25 9.88 28.42
N GLY A 439 -1.39 8.80 27.65
CA GLY A 439 -2.67 8.27 27.19
C GLY A 439 -3.11 7.04 28.00
N TYR A 440 -4.39 6.96 28.32
CA TYR A 440 -4.99 5.80 28.99
C TYR A 440 -6.09 5.21 28.12
N GLU A 441 -6.01 3.90 27.88
CA GLU A 441 -6.90 3.23 26.94
C GLU A 441 -8.02 2.45 27.63
N VAL A 442 -9.20 2.47 27.02
CA VAL A 442 -10.14 1.34 27.08
C VAL A 442 -10.38 0.82 25.67
N VAL A 443 -10.30 -0.50 25.51
CA VAL A 443 -10.43 -1.16 24.21
C VAL A 443 -11.51 -2.24 24.30
N THR A 444 -12.22 -2.48 23.21
CA THR A 444 -13.21 -3.54 23.07
C THR A 444 -13.14 -4.09 21.67
N GLY A 445 -13.60 -5.32 21.48
CA GLY A 445 -13.68 -5.88 20.15
C GLY A 445 -14.14 -7.33 20.13
N TYR A 446 -14.37 -7.80 18.91
CA TYR A 446 -14.58 -9.20 18.60
C TYR A 446 -13.23 -9.77 18.13
N SER A 447 -12.61 -10.67 18.90
CA SER A 447 -11.34 -11.29 18.49
C SER A 447 -11.49 -11.99 17.13
N GLY A 448 -10.54 -11.74 16.22
CA GLY A 448 -10.52 -12.23 14.84
C GLY A 448 -10.19 -11.12 13.83
N PHE A 449 -9.77 -11.51 12.63
CA PHE A 449 -9.42 -10.61 11.51
C PHE A 449 -10.61 -10.30 10.57
N ASN A 450 -11.82 -10.81 10.86
CA ASN A 450 -13.02 -10.65 10.02
C ASN A 450 -14.29 -10.56 10.88
N SER A 451 -14.20 -9.79 11.95
CA SER A 451 -15.31 -9.65 12.89
C SER A 451 -16.35 -8.65 12.37
N PRO A 452 -17.63 -8.78 12.77
CA PRO A 452 -18.64 -7.76 12.44
C PRO A 452 -18.18 -6.37 12.86
N SER A 453 -18.49 -5.36 12.06
CA SER A 453 -18.10 -3.98 12.36
C SER A 453 -18.66 -3.53 13.72
N MET A 454 -17.80 -2.93 14.54
CA MET A 454 -18.14 -2.41 15.85
C MET A 454 -18.88 -1.08 15.72
N SER A 455 -20.14 -1.02 16.16
CA SER A 455 -20.86 0.26 16.25
C SER A 455 -20.51 1.04 17.51
N ALA A 456 -20.79 2.35 17.49
CA ALA A 456 -20.59 3.23 18.64
C ALA A 456 -21.39 2.79 19.87
N GLU A 457 -22.65 2.37 19.69
CA GLU A 457 -23.49 1.89 20.77
C GLU A 457 -23.01 0.57 21.35
N GLU A 458 -22.55 -0.36 20.53
CA GLU A 458 -22.00 -1.64 20.99
C GLU A 458 -20.74 -1.41 21.81
N ALA A 459 -19.82 -0.58 21.32
CA ALA A 459 -18.59 -0.25 22.02
C ALA A 459 -18.88 0.39 23.40
N LEU A 460 -19.73 1.42 23.45
CA LEU A 460 -20.11 2.07 24.71
C LEU A 460 -20.84 1.10 25.66
N ASN A 461 -21.76 0.27 25.15
CA ASN A 461 -22.45 -0.71 25.97
C ASN A 461 -21.50 -1.77 26.53
N SER A 462 -20.50 -2.19 25.75
CA SER A 462 -19.43 -3.10 26.22
C SER A 462 -18.67 -2.48 27.40
N TRP A 463 -18.22 -1.23 27.28
CA TRP A 463 -17.48 -0.56 28.35
C TRP A 463 -18.34 -0.27 29.59
N LYS A 464 -19.61 0.12 29.44
CA LYS A 464 -20.55 0.32 30.56
C LYS A 464 -20.77 -0.96 31.37
N ASN A 465 -20.78 -2.11 30.72
CA ASN A 465 -20.96 -3.40 31.35
C ASN A 465 -19.66 -4.01 31.91
N SER A 466 -18.51 -3.36 31.68
CA SER A 466 -17.22 -3.74 32.26
C SER A 466 -16.83 -2.76 33.37
N PRO A 467 -16.92 -3.16 34.66
CA PRO A 467 -16.55 -2.28 35.78
C PRO A 467 -15.18 -1.58 35.66
N PRO A 468 -14.09 -2.24 35.22
CA PRO A 468 -12.81 -1.54 35.06
C PRO A 468 -12.84 -0.49 33.95
N HIS A 469 -13.45 -0.77 32.79
CA HIS A 469 -13.56 0.19 31.69
C HIS A 469 -14.48 1.36 32.06
N ASN A 470 -15.64 1.05 32.66
CA ASN A 470 -16.59 2.07 33.12
C ASN A 470 -15.97 3.02 34.15
N SER A 471 -15.06 2.50 35.00
CA SER A 471 -14.36 3.32 35.98
C SER A 471 -13.43 4.35 35.34
N VAL A 472 -12.80 4.03 34.19
CA VAL A 472 -12.01 5.01 33.43
C VAL A 472 -12.93 6.10 32.87
N ILE A 473 -14.01 5.70 32.19
CA ILE A 473 -14.98 6.62 31.55
C ILE A 473 -15.61 7.58 32.57
N LEU A 474 -15.82 7.14 33.82
CA LEU A 474 -16.50 7.92 34.87
C LEU A 474 -15.56 8.47 35.97
N ASN A 475 -14.24 8.42 35.79
CA ASN A 475 -13.27 8.88 36.82
C ASN A 475 -13.53 8.25 38.20
N GLN A 476 -13.71 6.93 38.26
CA GLN A 476 -14.00 6.22 39.51
C GLN A 476 -12.78 5.45 40.02
N GLY A 477 -12.76 5.18 41.33
CA GLY A 477 -11.68 4.41 41.96
C GLY A 477 -10.34 5.10 41.79
N ILE A 478 -9.35 4.40 41.22
CA ILE A 478 -7.99 4.93 41.01
C ILE A 478 -7.93 6.11 40.03
N TRP A 479 -9.03 6.40 39.34
CA TRP A 479 -9.16 7.49 38.37
C TRP A 479 -9.83 8.75 38.95
N SER A 480 -10.21 8.75 40.24
CA SER A 480 -10.96 9.87 40.86
C SER A 480 -10.21 11.19 40.87
N ASP A 481 -8.88 11.12 41.00
CA ASP A 481 -8.03 12.30 41.15
C ASP A 481 -7.42 12.75 39.82
N ARG A 482 -7.82 12.11 38.71
CA ARG A 482 -7.31 12.40 37.37
C ARG A 482 -8.37 13.15 36.57
N PRO A 483 -8.22 14.45 36.29
CA PRO A 483 -9.15 15.17 35.44
C PRO A 483 -8.93 14.77 33.98
N TRP A 484 -9.98 14.45 33.23
CA TRP A 484 -9.85 14.23 31.78
C TRP A 484 -9.94 15.55 31.01
N GLY A 485 -8.84 15.92 30.36
CA GLY A 485 -8.70 17.11 29.51
C GLY A 485 -8.84 16.82 28.01
N ALA A 486 -8.66 15.57 27.60
CA ALA A 486 -8.65 15.13 26.21
C ALA A 486 -9.26 13.74 26.06
N LEU A 487 -10.07 13.55 25.00
CA LEU A 487 -10.67 12.27 24.61
C LEU A 487 -10.42 12.01 23.12
N GLY A 488 -9.72 10.92 22.84
CA GLY A 488 -9.61 10.31 21.52
C GLY A 488 -10.55 9.11 21.40
N VAL A 489 -11.03 8.85 20.20
CA VAL A 489 -11.93 7.74 19.89
C VAL A 489 -11.45 7.08 18.60
N GLY A 490 -11.67 5.77 18.47
CA GLY A 490 -11.42 5.06 17.24
C GLY A 490 -12.25 3.81 17.06
N LEU A 491 -12.70 3.58 15.84
CA LEU A 491 -13.47 2.40 15.43
C LEU A 491 -12.92 1.87 14.11
N TYR A 492 -12.58 0.58 14.08
CA TYR A 492 -12.11 -0.08 12.87
C TYR A 492 -12.45 -1.55 12.91
N GLU A 493 -13.10 -2.03 11.84
CA GLU A 493 -13.64 -3.39 11.77
C GLU A 493 -14.38 -3.76 13.06
N GLY A 494 -14.10 -4.90 13.68
CA GLY A 494 -14.71 -5.34 14.92
C GLY A 494 -14.10 -4.75 16.20
N TYR A 495 -13.32 -3.67 16.15
CA TYR A 495 -12.61 -3.10 17.29
C TYR A 495 -13.00 -1.64 17.57
N GLY A 496 -12.98 -1.27 18.85
CA GLY A 496 -13.16 0.10 19.29
C GLY A 496 -12.23 0.46 20.44
N ALA A 497 -11.75 1.70 20.46
CA ALA A 497 -10.89 2.22 21.52
C ALA A 497 -11.31 3.65 21.92
N LEU A 498 -11.19 3.95 23.21
CA LEU A 498 -11.15 5.32 23.73
C LEU A 498 -9.80 5.57 24.37
N TRP A 499 -9.24 6.75 24.11
CA TRP A 499 -7.99 7.21 24.72
C TRP A 499 -8.22 8.48 25.53
N PHE A 500 -7.93 8.41 26.83
CA PHE A 500 -8.08 9.51 27.76
C PHE A 500 -6.74 10.14 28.07
N GLY A 501 -6.73 11.46 28.24
CA GLY A 501 -5.55 12.17 28.69
C GLY A 501 -5.92 13.29 29.67
N GLU A 502 -4.98 13.61 30.56
CA GLU A 502 -5.20 14.60 31.63
C GLU A 502 -5.02 16.04 31.16
N GLU A 503 -4.14 16.24 30.20
CA GLU A 503 -3.83 17.54 29.61
C GLU A 503 -4.84 17.92 28.52
N VAL A 504 -5.02 19.22 28.32
CA VAL A 504 -5.72 19.74 27.14
C VAL A 504 -4.84 19.49 25.91
N ASP A 505 -5.43 18.94 24.85
CA ASP A 505 -4.71 18.66 23.61
C ASP A 505 -4.29 19.96 22.88
N PRO A 506 -2.99 20.27 22.75
CA PRO A 506 -2.52 21.46 22.05
C PRO A 506 -2.72 21.40 20.53
N THR A 507 -3.00 20.22 19.98
CA THR A 507 -3.21 20.00 18.53
C THR A 507 -4.64 20.27 18.07
N GLY A 508 -5.55 20.54 19.02
CA GLY A 508 -6.93 20.92 18.77
C GLY A 508 -7.83 19.73 18.42
N GLN A 509 -8.86 20.00 17.61
CA GLN A 509 -9.85 19.00 17.22
C GLN A 509 -9.43 18.26 15.94
N PRO A 510 -9.75 16.96 15.82
CA PRO A 510 -9.53 16.21 14.58
C PRO A 510 -10.40 16.77 13.45
N LEU A 511 -9.99 16.53 12.20
CA LEU A 511 -10.85 16.80 11.05
C LEU A 511 -12.01 15.79 11.07
N VAL A 512 -13.23 16.26 10.86
CA VAL A 512 -14.41 15.41 10.67
C VAL A 512 -14.52 15.10 9.19
N SER A 513 -14.60 13.82 8.85
CA SER A 513 -14.74 13.31 7.49
C SER A 513 -16.19 13.17 7.03
#